data_AF-X1J354-F1
#
_entry.id   AF-X1J354-F1
#
_cell.length_a   1.000
_cell.length_b   1.000
_cell.length_c   1.000
_cell.angle_alpha   90.00
_cell.angle_beta   90.00
_cell.angle_gamma   90.00
#
_symmetry.space_group_name_H-M   'P 1'
#
loop_
_entity.id
_entity.type
_entity.pdbx_description
1 polymer ?
#
loop_
_entity_poly.entity_id
_entity_poly.type
_entity_poly.pdbx_seq_one_letter_code
_entity_poly.pdbx_strand_id
1 'polypeptide(L)'
;HRVLALSRKTGDQTYMRASDIPANGYYSVPHSGKWNGREIRHVYLLDVPNEGMRQPLYYGAEDFLDFLGIYTAEGHSRHTTKEEHGYNSWEIVVTQRNDTKRQYIIDLCRKMDLSFTVQKEDGKDENIVISGRMFYETIVSLVPGKAKEKQLPMWVKGLNTRLIEKVFYGITFGDGSMPEKKTWSFITSSERLCWDYCELCIKLGYSPKVYHRTNVKYPHYEVYIRRKAAGRIKHKDIVPYKGIVWDLTIPDGNFLAYQNGNFFFTGNCP
;
A
#
# COMPACT_ATOMS: atom_id res chain seq x y z
N HIS A 1 -12.49 -2.39 27.64
CA HIS A 1 -12.67 -2.16 26.19
C HIS A 1 -13.87 -2.92 25.63
N ARG A 2 -14.64 -2.25 24.78
CA ARG A 2 -15.61 -2.89 23.89
C ARG A 2 -14.88 -3.45 22.67
N VAL A 3 -15.30 -4.60 22.17
CA VAL A 3 -14.75 -5.25 20.98
C VAL A 3 -15.90 -5.63 20.06
N LEU A 4 -15.71 -5.41 18.75
CA LEU A 4 -16.62 -5.90 17.74
C LEU A 4 -16.42 -7.42 17.59
N ALA A 5 -17.40 -8.19 18.04
CA ALA A 5 -17.37 -9.65 17.99
C ALA A 5 -18.33 -10.16 16.90
N LEU A 6 -17.82 -11.02 16.04
CA LEU A 6 -18.57 -11.74 15.01
C LEU A 6 -18.89 -13.15 15.51
N SER A 7 -20.17 -13.43 15.69
CA SER A 7 -20.67 -14.79 15.97
C SER A 7 -20.46 -15.67 14.76
N ARG A 8 -19.74 -16.79 14.93
CA ARG A 8 -19.52 -17.75 13.85
C ARG A 8 -20.70 -18.68 13.61
N LYS A 9 -21.64 -18.75 14.57
CA LYS A 9 -22.84 -19.58 14.47
C LYS A 9 -23.94 -18.86 13.68
N THR A 10 -24.11 -17.57 13.92
CA THR A 10 -25.19 -16.77 13.34
C THR A 10 -24.72 -15.80 12.26
N GLY A 11 -23.44 -15.41 12.26
CA GLY A 11 -22.90 -14.37 11.38
C GLY A 11 -23.11 -12.95 11.91
N ASP A 12 -23.77 -12.80 13.06
CA ASP A 12 -24.09 -11.49 13.62
C ASP A 12 -22.86 -10.79 14.17
N GLN A 13 -22.84 -9.47 14.00
CA GLN A 13 -21.87 -8.57 14.60
C GLN A 13 -22.48 -7.91 15.83
N THR A 14 -21.78 -7.98 16.96
CA THR A 14 -22.23 -7.35 18.20
C THR A 14 -21.05 -6.73 18.95
N TYR A 15 -21.33 -5.66 19.70
CA TYR A 15 -20.37 -5.11 20.64
C TYR A 15 -20.46 -5.86 21.96
N MET A 16 -19.31 -6.31 22.45
CA MET A 16 -19.19 -6.98 23.75
C MET A 16 -18.02 -6.39 24.53
N ARG A 17 -18.07 -6.41 25.87
CA ARG A 17 -16.84 -6.17 26.63
C ARG A 17 -15.87 -7.32 26.34
N ALA A 18 -14.59 -7.02 26.21
CA ALA A 18 -13.58 -8.07 25.98
C ALA A 18 -13.62 -9.19 27.05
N SER A 19 -13.96 -8.84 28.29
CA SER A 19 -14.17 -9.78 29.41
C SER A 19 -15.28 -10.78 29.14
N ASP A 20 -16.31 -10.37 28.41
CA ASP A 20 -17.57 -11.13 28.27
C ASP A 20 -17.53 -12.04 27.04
N ILE A 21 -16.55 -11.86 26.14
CA ILE A 21 -16.42 -12.72 24.97
C ILE A 21 -15.89 -14.10 25.40
N PRO A 22 -16.62 -15.19 25.08
CA PRO A 22 -16.17 -16.55 25.36
C PRO A 22 -14.94 -16.93 24.54
N ALA A 23 -13.92 -17.48 25.20
CA ALA A 23 -12.70 -17.98 24.56
C ALA A 23 -12.85 -19.44 24.09
N ASN A 24 -13.95 -19.75 23.41
CA ASN A 24 -14.27 -21.11 22.93
C ASN A 24 -14.24 -21.22 21.40
N GLY A 25 -13.77 -20.18 20.71
CA GLY A 25 -13.68 -20.16 19.25
C GLY A 25 -15.00 -19.89 18.52
N TYR A 26 -16.13 -19.68 19.21
CA TYR A 26 -17.39 -19.30 18.57
C TYR A 26 -17.45 -17.84 18.11
N TYR A 27 -16.58 -17.00 18.66
CA TYR A 27 -16.47 -15.60 18.27
C TYR A 27 -15.18 -15.32 17.53
N SER A 28 -15.23 -14.30 16.68
CA SER A 28 -14.07 -13.76 15.98
C SER A 28 -14.06 -12.24 16.02
N VAL A 29 -12.87 -11.64 15.97
CA VAL A 29 -12.70 -10.19 15.85
C VAL A 29 -12.40 -9.86 14.39
N PRO A 30 -13.14 -8.94 13.76
CA PRO A 30 -12.80 -8.46 12.43
C PRO A 30 -11.41 -7.82 12.40
N HIS A 31 -10.63 -8.15 11.37
CA HIS A 31 -9.34 -7.55 11.06
C HIS A 31 -9.42 -6.56 9.90
N SER A 32 -10.56 -6.54 9.19
CA SER A 32 -10.84 -5.70 8.04
C SER A 32 -12.32 -5.33 8.00
N GLY A 33 -12.69 -4.43 7.08
CA GLY A 33 -14.06 -3.93 6.95
C GLY A 33 -14.41 -3.56 5.52
N LYS A 34 -15.67 -3.17 5.29
CA LYS A 34 -16.08 -2.58 4.01
C LYS A 34 -15.63 -1.12 3.99
N TRP A 35 -14.98 -0.71 2.91
CA TRP A 35 -14.51 0.64 2.71
C TRP A 35 -15.27 1.32 1.57
N ASN A 36 -15.88 2.47 1.86
CA ASN A 36 -16.56 3.31 0.87
C ASN A 36 -15.76 4.59 0.69
N GLY A 37 -14.81 4.57 -0.23
CA GLY A 37 -13.99 5.74 -0.57
C GLY A 37 -14.52 6.53 -1.75
N ARG A 38 -13.82 7.60 -2.10
CA ARG A 38 -14.19 8.47 -3.22
C ARG A 38 -13.79 7.87 -4.57
N GLU A 39 -14.59 8.17 -5.60
CA GLU A 39 -14.33 7.81 -6.99
C GLU A 39 -13.63 8.97 -7.71
N ILE A 40 -12.67 8.65 -8.59
CA ILE A 40 -12.04 9.61 -9.49
C ILE A 40 -11.86 8.98 -10.87
N ARG A 41 -11.97 9.80 -11.91
CA ARG A 41 -11.78 9.33 -13.31
C ARG A 41 -10.38 9.59 -13.83
N HIS A 42 -9.76 10.69 -13.38
CA HIS A 42 -8.48 11.15 -13.88
C HIS A 42 -7.57 11.62 -12.75
N VAL A 43 -6.26 11.54 -12.99
CA VAL A 43 -5.23 12.19 -12.18
C VAL A 43 -4.53 13.22 -13.05
N TYR A 44 -4.48 14.46 -12.57
CA TYR A 44 -3.86 15.60 -13.27
C TYR A 44 -2.40 15.75 -12.83
N LEU A 45 -1.53 16.11 -13.78
CA LEU A 45 -0.11 16.39 -13.51
C LEU A 45 0.06 17.80 -12.89
N LEU A 46 1.14 18.01 -12.14
CA LEU A 46 1.43 19.31 -11.49
C LEU A 46 1.80 20.41 -12.53
N ASP A 47 1.35 21.64 -12.25
CA ASP A 47 1.65 22.98 -12.82
C ASP A 47 1.80 23.19 -14.37
N VAL A 48 0.73 23.78 -14.95
CA VAL A 48 0.57 24.87 -15.97
C VAL A 48 1.19 24.84 -17.39
N PRO A 49 0.89 25.85 -18.25
CA PRO A 49 -0.10 25.91 -19.33
C PRO A 49 0.35 25.32 -20.69
N ASN A 50 -0.64 25.19 -21.57
CA ASN A 50 -0.73 24.36 -22.77
C ASN A 50 0.20 24.70 -23.98
N GLU A 51 1.21 25.55 -23.84
CA GLU A 51 1.98 25.99 -25.02
C GLU A 51 3.12 25.03 -25.36
N GLY A 52 2.81 24.11 -26.29
CA GLY A 52 3.81 23.32 -27.01
C GLY A 52 4.19 21.97 -26.39
N MET A 53 3.56 21.57 -25.30
CA MET A 53 3.82 20.25 -24.69
C MET A 53 3.11 19.12 -25.45
N ARG A 54 3.87 18.05 -25.72
CA ARG A 54 3.39 16.80 -26.35
C ARG A 54 2.86 15.76 -25.34
N GLN A 55 2.87 16.06 -24.03
CA GLN A 55 2.49 15.10 -22.99
C GLN A 55 1.04 15.30 -22.53
N PRO A 56 0.31 14.23 -22.16
CA PRO A 56 -1.03 14.34 -21.58
C PRO A 56 -1.02 15.16 -20.28
N LEU A 57 -1.99 16.06 -20.11
CA LEU A 57 -2.19 16.83 -18.87
C LEU A 57 -2.80 15.98 -17.74
N TYR A 58 -3.39 14.85 -18.09
CA TYR A 58 -4.00 13.90 -17.16
C TYR A 58 -3.92 12.48 -17.70
N TYR A 59 -4.06 11.52 -16.79
CA TYR A 59 -4.17 10.09 -17.12
C TYR A 59 -5.45 9.50 -16.52
N GLY A 60 -5.95 8.43 -17.13
CA GLY A 60 -7.01 7.61 -16.54
C GLY A 60 -6.58 7.13 -15.15
N ALA A 61 -7.46 7.27 -14.16
CA ALA A 61 -7.11 7.04 -12.76
C ALA A 61 -6.61 5.61 -12.51
N GLU A 62 -7.23 4.59 -13.11
CA GLU A 62 -6.81 3.21 -12.88
C GLU A 62 -5.36 2.94 -13.33
N ASP A 63 -5.03 3.36 -14.54
CA ASP A 63 -3.71 3.11 -15.14
C ASP A 63 -2.63 3.92 -14.41
N PHE A 64 -2.93 5.17 -14.07
CA PHE A 64 -2.04 6.01 -13.27
C PHE A 64 -1.78 5.41 -11.89
N LEU A 65 -2.82 4.92 -11.21
CA LEU A 65 -2.72 4.34 -9.87
C LEU A 65 -1.95 3.02 -9.89
N ASP A 66 -2.15 2.19 -10.90
CA ASP A 66 -1.37 0.98 -11.11
C ASP A 66 0.12 1.32 -11.29
N PHE A 67 0.42 2.28 -12.17
CA PHE A 67 1.79 2.76 -12.36
C PHE A 67 2.40 3.34 -11.07
N LEU A 68 1.63 4.15 -10.33
CA LEU A 68 2.06 4.76 -9.07
C LEU A 68 2.44 3.68 -8.06
N GLY A 69 1.67 2.58 -8.00
CA GLY A 69 1.99 1.43 -7.17
C GLY A 69 3.31 0.75 -7.57
N ILE A 70 3.50 0.52 -8.87
CA ILE A 70 4.75 -0.05 -9.42
C ILE A 70 5.95 0.84 -9.10
N TYR A 71 5.83 2.16 -9.32
CA TYR A 71 6.87 3.12 -8.97
C TYR A 71 7.18 3.10 -7.47
N THR A 72 6.14 3.01 -6.64
CA THR A 72 6.30 2.98 -5.18
C THR A 72 7.05 1.73 -4.71
N ALA A 73 6.86 0.58 -5.34
CA ALA A 73 7.65 -0.62 -5.06
C ALA A 73 9.06 -0.53 -5.67
N GLU A 74 9.15 -0.50 -7.00
CA GLU A 74 10.39 -0.78 -7.76
C GLU A 74 11.03 0.45 -8.41
N GLY A 75 10.27 1.54 -8.54
CA GLY A 75 10.70 2.71 -9.28
C GLY A 75 11.82 3.49 -8.58
N HIS A 76 12.69 4.10 -9.37
CA HIS A 76 13.61 5.13 -8.89
C HIS A 76 13.63 6.32 -9.85
N SER A 77 13.77 7.51 -9.28
CA SER A 77 13.87 8.77 -10.03
C SER A 77 15.34 9.09 -10.31
N ARG A 78 15.66 9.42 -11.56
CA ARG A 78 16.96 9.93 -11.99
C ARG A 78 16.76 11.31 -12.62
N HIS A 79 17.44 12.32 -12.07
CA HIS A 79 17.50 13.66 -12.66
C HIS A 79 18.97 14.00 -12.90
N THR A 80 19.31 14.18 -14.18
CA THR A 80 20.64 14.60 -14.60
C THR A 80 20.60 16.09 -14.92
N THR A 81 21.59 16.84 -14.46
CA THR A 81 21.68 18.29 -14.72
C THR A 81 22.73 18.61 -15.76
N LYS A 82 22.51 19.72 -16.47
CA LYS A 82 23.42 20.23 -17.50
C LYS A 82 24.82 20.53 -16.96
N GLU A 83 24.92 20.96 -15.71
CA GLU A 83 26.20 21.24 -15.05
C GLU A 83 27.04 19.97 -14.86
N GLU A 84 26.39 18.84 -14.59
CA GLU A 84 27.07 17.58 -14.29
C GLU A 84 27.41 16.79 -15.57
N HIS A 85 26.53 16.82 -16.58
CA HIS A 85 26.61 15.92 -17.74
C HIS A 85 26.39 16.61 -19.10
N GLY A 86 26.25 17.93 -19.16
CA GLY A 86 26.06 18.69 -20.40
C GLY A 86 24.63 18.71 -20.96
N TYR A 87 23.69 18.00 -20.33
CA TYR A 87 22.26 18.01 -20.68
C TYR A 87 21.38 17.83 -19.44
N ASN A 88 20.10 18.20 -19.53
CA ASN A 88 19.12 17.88 -18.48
C ASN A 88 18.29 16.65 -18.87
N SER A 89 18.08 15.71 -17.96
CA SER A 89 17.13 14.59 -18.15
C SER A 89 16.31 14.33 -16.89
N TRP A 90 15.04 14.01 -17.09
CA TRP A 90 14.08 13.66 -16.04
C TRP A 90 13.51 12.28 -16.34
N GLU A 91 13.94 11.30 -15.57
CA GLU A 91 13.70 9.89 -15.86
C GLU A 91 13.16 9.15 -14.65
N ILE A 92 12.12 8.36 -14.88
CA ILE A 92 11.67 7.32 -13.97
C ILE A 92 12.19 6.01 -14.53
N VAL A 93 12.89 5.25 -13.70
CA VAL A 93 13.44 3.96 -14.07
C VAL A 93 12.76 2.88 -13.24
N VAL A 94 12.25 1.86 -13.91
CA VAL A 94 11.70 0.65 -13.29
C VAL A 94 12.52 -0.54 -13.74
N THR A 95 13.20 -1.19 -12.80
CA THR A 95 14.00 -2.39 -13.07
C THR A 95 13.14 -3.63 -12.84
N GLN A 96 13.06 -4.55 -13.81
CA GLN A 96 12.25 -5.75 -13.65
C GLN A 96 12.85 -6.96 -14.36
N ARG A 97 13.29 -7.94 -13.55
CA ARG A 97 13.89 -9.19 -14.02
C ARG A 97 12.88 -10.14 -14.66
N ASN A 98 11.65 -10.20 -14.16
CA ASN A 98 10.65 -11.12 -14.67
C ASN A 98 10.07 -10.61 -16.00
N ASP A 99 10.19 -11.41 -17.06
CA ASP A 99 9.75 -11.03 -18.42
C ASP A 99 8.27 -10.71 -18.52
N THR A 100 7.39 -11.52 -17.91
CA THR A 100 5.95 -11.26 -17.89
C THR A 100 5.63 -9.95 -17.19
N LYS A 101 6.30 -9.68 -16.06
CA LYS A 101 6.12 -8.43 -15.32
C LYS A 101 6.65 -7.22 -16.07
N ARG A 102 7.79 -7.38 -16.71
CA ARG A 102 8.39 -6.34 -17.56
C ARG A 102 7.45 -6.00 -18.72
N GLN A 103 6.90 -7.00 -19.38
CA GLN A 103 5.94 -6.81 -20.47
C GLN A 103 4.68 -6.08 -20.00
N TYR A 104 4.16 -6.43 -18.81
CA TYR A 104 3.03 -5.72 -18.20
C TYR A 104 3.32 -4.22 -18.01
N ILE A 105 4.49 -3.87 -17.48
CA ILE A 105 4.89 -2.47 -17.26
C ILE A 105 5.04 -1.75 -18.61
N ILE A 106 5.61 -2.40 -19.62
CA ILE A 106 5.74 -1.86 -20.99
C ILE A 106 4.35 -1.57 -21.59
N ASP A 107 3.41 -2.50 -21.46
CA ASP A 107 2.07 -2.34 -22.01
C ASP A 107 1.28 -1.26 -21.26
N LEU A 108 1.47 -1.13 -19.95
CA LEU A 108 0.93 -0.02 -19.16
C LEU A 108 1.51 1.33 -19.62
N CYS A 109 2.83 1.41 -19.86
CA CYS A 109 3.46 2.62 -20.38
C CYS A 109 2.91 3.01 -21.76
N ARG A 110 2.71 2.03 -22.66
CA ARG A 110 2.08 2.26 -23.98
C ARG A 110 0.63 2.73 -23.84
N LYS A 111 -0.14 2.10 -22.96
CA LYS A 111 -1.54 2.46 -22.71
C LYS A 111 -1.69 3.89 -22.17
N MET A 112 -0.73 4.31 -21.35
CA MET A 112 -0.64 5.66 -20.82
C MET A 112 0.04 6.65 -21.79
N ASP A 113 0.45 6.26 -22.99
CA ASP A 113 1.18 7.12 -23.94
C ASP A 113 2.44 7.77 -23.33
N LEU A 114 3.15 7.01 -22.49
CA LEU A 114 4.41 7.44 -21.89
C LEU A 114 5.55 7.28 -22.91
N SER A 115 6.47 8.24 -22.93
CA SER A 115 7.73 8.11 -23.66
C SER A 115 8.71 7.26 -22.85
N PHE A 116 9.09 6.08 -23.35
CA PHE A 116 10.02 5.19 -22.66
C PHE A 116 10.98 4.47 -23.61
N THR A 117 12.09 4.00 -23.05
CA THR A 117 13.04 3.09 -23.70
C THR A 117 13.27 1.86 -22.82
N VAL A 118 13.58 0.73 -23.44
CA VAL A 118 14.00 -0.47 -22.71
C VAL A 118 15.51 -0.60 -22.87
N GLN A 119 16.22 -0.51 -21.77
CA GLN A 119 17.67 -0.58 -21.72
C GLN A 119 18.08 -1.93 -21.14
N LYS A 120 18.97 -2.62 -21.86
CA LYS A 120 19.56 -3.89 -21.44
C LYS A 120 21.07 -3.72 -21.38
N GLU A 121 21.66 -4.07 -20.25
CA GLU A 121 23.10 -4.11 -20.06
C GLU A 121 23.49 -5.55 -19.75
N ASP A 122 24.61 -6.02 -20.31
CA ASP A 122 25.05 -7.40 -20.13
C ASP A 122 25.24 -7.73 -18.65
N GLY A 123 24.58 -8.80 -18.21
CA GLY A 123 24.62 -9.25 -16.81
C GLY A 123 23.77 -8.44 -15.83
N LYS A 124 22.98 -7.46 -16.28
CA LYS A 124 22.03 -6.70 -15.44
C LYS A 124 20.57 -6.96 -15.86
N ASP A 125 19.68 -6.69 -14.91
CA ASP A 125 18.24 -6.72 -15.16
C ASP A 125 17.85 -5.59 -16.13
N GLU A 126 16.82 -5.84 -16.95
CA GLU A 126 16.35 -4.87 -17.93
C GLU A 126 15.63 -3.70 -17.24
N ASN A 127 15.97 -2.48 -17.69
CA ASN A 127 15.43 -1.24 -17.18
C ASN A 127 14.43 -0.65 -18.17
N ILE A 128 13.25 -0.31 -17.68
CA ILE A 128 12.28 0.50 -18.41
C ILE A 128 12.52 1.95 -17.97
N VAL A 129 13.05 2.76 -18.89
CA VAL A 129 13.41 4.17 -18.63
C VAL A 129 12.37 5.06 -19.28
N ILE A 130 11.54 5.68 -18.44
CA ILE A 130 10.47 6.58 -18.84
C ILE A 130 11.00 8.01 -18.74
N SER A 131 10.93 8.74 -19.84
CA SER A 131 11.46 10.10 -19.94
C SER A 131 10.30 11.09 -20.05
N GLY A 132 10.34 12.15 -19.25
CA GLY A 132 9.31 13.18 -19.31
C GLY A 132 9.29 14.04 -18.06
N ARG A 133 9.52 15.34 -18.23
CA ARG A 133 9.64 16.27 -17.11
C ARG A 133 8.36 16.35 -16.27
N MET A 134 7.20 16.59 -16.89
CA MET A 134 5.93 16.71 -16.17
C MET A 134 5.58 15.42 -15.41
N PHE A 135 5.73 14.28 -16.08
CA PHE A 135 5.42 12.99 -15.47
C PHE A 135 6.37 12.68 -14.32
N TYR A 136 7.68 12.92 -14.50
CA TYR A 136 8.69 12.81 -13.45
C TYR A 136 8.36 13.69 -12.24
N GLU A 137 8.14 14.99 -12.46
CA GLU A 137 7.90 15.94 -11.37
C GLU A 137 6.62 15.57 -10.61
N THR A 138 5.58 15.12 -11.31
CA THR A 138 4.35 14.63 -10.68
C THR A 138 4.59 13.40 -9.83
N ILE A 139 5.27 12.38 -10.36
CA ILE A 139 5.50 11.13 -9.64
C ILE A 139 6.40 11.36 -8.42
N VAL A 140 7.47 12.14 -8.56
CA VAL A 140 8.40 12.47 -7.45
C VAL A 140 7.72 13.34 -6.39
N SER A 141 6.82 14.24 -6.78
CA SER A 141 6.04 15.02 -5.81
C SER A 141 5.05 14.15 -5.04
N LEU A 142 4.41 13.19 -5.71
CA LEU A 142 3.45 12.28 -5.09
C LEU A 142 4.14 11.26 -4.15
N VAL A 143 5.26 10.69 -4.58
CA VAL A 143 6.00 9.67 -3.84
C VAL A 143 7.46 10.14 -3.72
N PRO A 144 7.74 11.04 -2.77
CA PRO A 144 9.06 11.62 -2.60
C PRO A 144 10.02 10.63 -1.93
N GLY A 145 11.31 10.89 -2.14
CA GLY A 145 12.40 10.21 -1.44
C GLY A 145 12.82 8.88 -2.04
N LYS A 146 13.79 8.25 -1.38
CA LYS A 146 14.37 6.95 -1.77
C LYS A 146 13.62 5.79 -1.13
N ALA A 147 14.08 4.55 -1.37
CA ALA A 147 13.42 3.31 -0.90
C ALA A 147 13.00 3.31 0.59
N LYS A 148 13.77 3.93 1.49
CA LYS A 148 13.47 4.02 2.93
C LYS A 148 12.47 5.12 3.30
N GLU A 149 12.20 6.04 2.39
CA GLU A 149 11.39 7.25 2.60
C GLU A 149 10.06 7.20 1.84
N LYS A 150 9.95 6.32 0.83
CA LYS A 150 8.74 6.15 0.01
C LYS A 150 7.50 5.98 0.88
N GLN A 151 6.41 6.59 0.47
CA GLN A 151 5.10 6.56 1.12
C GLN A 151 4.03 6.84 0.06
N LEU A 152 2.79 6.43 0.31
CA LEU A 152 1.68 6.75 -0.59
C LEU A 152 1.10 8.13 -0.28
N PRO A 153 0.63 8.87 -1.31
CA PRO A 153 -0.13 10.09 -1.07
C PRO A 153 -1.39 9.79 -0.26
N MET A 154 -1.70 10.62 0.75
CA MET A 154 -2.88 10.43 1.61
C MET A 154 -4.18 10.31 0.79
N TRP A 155 -4.27 11.06 -0.29
CA TRP A 155 -5.44 11.14 -1.16
C TRP A 155 -5.75 9.82 -1.88
N VAL A 156 -4.74 8.98 -2.11
CA VAL A 156 -4.85 7.64 -2.70
C VAL A 156 -5.56 6.69 -1.72
N LYS A 157 -5.20 6.78 -0.44
CA LYS A 157 -5.79 5.94 0.61
C LYS A 157 -7.26 6.27 0.84
N GLY A 158 -7.73 7.45 0.43
CA GLY A 158 -9.13 7.87 0.49
C GLY A 158 -10.01 7.38 -0.67
N LEU A 159 -9.44 6.72 -1.67
CA LEU A 159 -10.18 6.26 -2.86
C LEU A 159 -11.06 5.05 -2.56
N ASN A 160 -12.02 4.75 -3.44
CA ASN A 160 -12.80 3.53 -3.34
C ASN A 160 -11.96 2.26 -3.55
N THR A 161 -12.52 1.11 -3.19
CA THR A 161 -11.81 -0.18 -3.23
C THR A 161 -11.29 -0.53 -4.62
N ARG A 162 -12.04 -0.25 -5.69
CA ARG A 162 -11.63 -0.49 -7.09
C ARG A 162 -10.34 0.24 -7.44
N LEU A 163 -10.22 1.50 -7.03
CA LEU A 163 -9.04 2.32 -7.31
C LEU A 163 -7.87 2.00 -6.36
N ILE A 164 -8.16 1.75 -5.08
CA ILE A 164 -7.16 1.25 -4.12
C ILE A 164 -6.54 -0.05 -4.62
N GLU A 165 -7.36 -0.94 -5.20
CA GLU A 165 -6.94 -2.22 -5.73
C GLU A 165 -5.89 -2.06 -6.84
N LYS A 166 -5.96 -1.01 -7.67
CA LYS A 166 -4.94 -0.72 -8.70
C LYS A 166 -3.58 -0.40 -8.10
N VAL A 167 -3.51 0.51 -7.14
CA VAL A 167 -2.24 0.84 -6.46
C VAL A 167 -1.72 -0.36 -5.67
N PHE A 168 -2.61 -1.06 -4.97
CA PHE A 168 -2.28 -2.26 -4.22
C PHE A 168 -1.66 -3.33 -5.11
N TYR A 169 -2.25 -3.58 -6.29
CA TYR A 169 -1.70 -4.52 -7.25
C TYR A 169 -0.36 -4.04 -7.79
N GLY A 170 -0.21 -2.77 -8.19
CA GLY A 170 1.06 -2.23 -8.65
C GLY A 170 2.20 -2.43 -7.64
N ILE A 171 1.95 -2.16 -6.35
CA ILE A 171 2.94 -2.40 -5.27
C ILE A 171 3.27 -3.89 -5.14
N THR A 172 2.24 -4.72 -5.07
CA THR A 172 2.39 -6.17 -4.85
C THR A 172 3.09 -6.85 -6.03
N PHE A 173 2.80 -6.39 -7.25
CA PHE A 173 3.35 -6.90 -8.49
C PHE A 173 4.85 -6.65 -8.59
N GLY A 174 5.33 -5.48 -8.14
CA GLY A 174 6.76 -5.16 -8.07
C GLY A 174 7.56 -6.21 -7.29
N ASP A 175 7.17 -6.43 -6.02
CA ASP A 175 7.92 -7.18 -5.00
C ASP A 175 8.01 -8.71 -5.21
N GLY A 176 7.58 -9.24 -6.36
CA GLY A 176 7.70 -10.68 -6.64
C GLY A 176 6.50 -11.54 -6.20
N SER A 177 5.62 -11.02 -5.35
CA SER A 177 4.50 -11.75 -4.77
C SER A 177 3.21 -11.65 -5.60
N MET A 178 2.49 -12.76 -5.77
CA MET A 178 1.23 -12.79 -6.53
C MET A 178 0.05 -13.11 -5.61
N PRO A 179 -1.03 -12.30 -5.64
CA PRO A 179 -2.19 -12.47 -4.75
C PRO A 179 -3.04 -13.70 -5.06
N GLU A 180 -2.76 -14.46 -6.12
CA GLU A 180 -3.41 -15.75 -6.43
C GLU A 180 -3.19 -16.79 -5.32
N LYS A 181 -2.11 -16.65 -4.55
CA LYS A 181 -1.89 -17.47 -3.36
C LYS A 181 -2.85 -17.05 -2.25
N LYS A 182 -3.28 -18.01 -1.41
CA LYS A 182 -4.09 -17.73 -0.19
C LYS A 182 -3.42 -16.71 0.73
N THR A 183 -2.10 -16.60 0.62
CA THR A 183 -1.23 -15.72 1.40
C THR A 183 -0.05 -15.26 0.54
N TRP A 184 0.41 -14.03 0.75
CA TRP A 184 1.63 -13.50 0.15
C TRP A 184 2.33 -12.58 1.14
N SER A 185 3.54 -12.13 0.80
CA SER A 185 4.31 -11.18 1.60
C SER A 185 4.70 -9.97 0.76
N PHE A 186 4.79 -8.82 1.42
CA PHE A 186 5.37 -7.59 0.89
C PHE A 186 6.54 -7.17 1.78
N ILE A 187 7.69 -6.85 1.20
CA ILE A 187 8.89 -6.42 1.93
C ILE A 187 9.19 -4.96 1.60
N THR A 188 9.49 -4.17 2.64
CA THR A 188 9.95 -2.80 2.44
C THR A 188 10.90 -2.34 3.54
N SER A 189 11.80 -1.43 3.19
CA SER A 189 12.65 -0.74 4.16
C SER A 189 12.03 0.57 4.67
N SER A 190 10.93 1.04 4.05
CA SER A 190 10.19 2.22 4.51
C SER A 190 9.11 1.82 5.50
N GLU A 191 9.21 2.34 6.72
CA GLU A 191 8.18 2.17 7.74
C GLU A 191 6.85 2.79 7.29
N ARG A 192 6.88 3.97 6.67
CA ARG A 192 5.66 4.65 6.20
C ARG A 192 4.95 3.82 5.13
N LEU A 193 5.70 3.29 4.16
CA LEU A 193 5.12 2.43 3.13
C LEU A 193 4.55 1.12 3.70
N CYS A 194 5.20 0.56 4.73
CA CYS A 194 4.66 -0.61 5.45
C CYS A 194 3.26 -0.30 6.00
N TRP A 195 3.10 0.84 6.69
CA TRP A 195 1.81 1.25 7.26
C TRP A 195 0.78 1.59 6.19
N ASP A 196 1.19 2.33 5.15
CA ASP A 196 0.31 2.65 4.02
C ASP A 196 -0.22 1.38 3.34
N TYR A 197 0.66 0.40 3.09
CA TYR A 197 0.28 -0.87 2.48
C TYR A 197 -0.64 -1.69 3.38
N CYS A 198 -0.42 -1.68 4.71
CA CYS A 198 -1.34 -2.30 5.67
C CYS A 198 -2.72 -1.66 5.62
N GLU A 199 -2.80 -0.32 5.54
CA GLU A 199 -4.05 0.42 5.41
C GLU A 199 -4.81 0.02 4.14
N LEU A 200 -4.12 -0.08 2.98
CA LEU A 200 -4.72 -0.59 1.75
C LEU A 200 -5.25 -2.01 1.92
N CYS A 201 -4.47 -2.90 2.55
CA CYS A 201 -4.87 -4.28 2.81
C CYS A 201 -6.19 -4.34 3.58
N ILE A 202 -6.28 -3.59 4.68
CA ILE A 202 -7.47 -3.54 5.55
C ILE A 202 -8.70 -3.02 4.79
N LYS A 203 -8.53 -1.96 3.99
CA LYS A 203 -9.60 -1.39 3.16
C LYS A 203 -10.08 -2.33 2.05
N LEU A 204 -9.19 -3.17 1.52
CA LEU A 204 -9.50 -4.22 0.56
C LEU A 204 -10.04 -5.51 1.19
N GLY A 205 -10.23 -5.54 2.51
CA GLY A 205 -10.76 -6.72 3.21
C GLY A 205 -9.71 -7.76 3.60
N TYR A 206 -8.43 -7.52 3.35
CA TYR A 206 -7.33 -8.41 3.74
C TYR A 206 -6.90 -8.20 5.21
N SER A 207 -6.26 -9.21 5.79
CA SER A 207 -5.66 -9.13 7.12
C SER A 207 -4.14 -9.14 7.00
N PRO A 208 -3.49 -7.97 7.10
CA PRO A 208 -2.04 -7.88 7.15
C PRO A 208 -1.52 -8.26 8.54
N LYS A 209 -0.31 -8.83 8.58
CA LYS A 209 0.48 -9.02 9.78
C LYS A 209 1.90 -8.52 9.55
N VAL A 210 2.38 -7.62 10.38
CA VAL A 210 3.71 -7.00 10.25
C VAL A 210 4.75 -7.78 11.06
N TYR A 211 5.90 -8.03 10.45
CA TYR A 211 7.10 -8.54 11.10
C TYR A 211 8.22 -7.51 10.94
N HIS A 212 8.87 -7.18 12.05
CA HIS A 212 10.01 -6.26 12.08
C HIS A 212 11.28 -7.12 12.03
N ARG A 213 11.99 -7.12 10.90
CA ARG A 213 13.22 -7.90 10.70
C ARG A 213 14.41 -7.02 11.02
N THR A 214 14.81 -6.97 12.28
CA THR A 214 15.94 -6.13 12.76
C THR A 214 17.28 -6.88 12.76
N ASN A 215 17.27 -8.20 12.97
CA ASN A 215 18.47 -9.02 13.14
C ASN A 215 18.97 -9.59 11.80
N VAL A 216 19.06 -8.74 10.78
CA VAL A 216 19.52 -9.08 9.43
C VAL A 216 20.42 -7.97 8.90
N LYS A 217 21.24 -8.26 7.88
CA LYS A 217 22.18 -7.29 7.29
C LYS A 217 21.51 -5.97 6.88
N TYR A 218 20.28 -6.07 6.36
CA TYR A 218 19.47 -4.92 5.96
C TYR A 218 18.11 -4.99 6.67
N PRO A 219 17.93 -4.24 7.78
CA PRO A 219 16.67 -4.22 8.49
C PRO A 219 15.50 -3.80 7.59
N HIS A 220 14.38 -4.50 7.71
CA HIS A 220 13.20 -4.26 6.89
C HIS A 220 11.91 -4.68 7.61
N TYR A 221 10.79 -4.26 7.03
CA TYR A 221 9.44 -4.69 7.40
C TYR A 221 8.99 -5.75 6.40
N GLU A 222 8.35 -6.80 6.93
CA GLU A 222 7.70 -7.83 6.13
C GLU A 222 6.22 -7.86 6.51
N VAL A 223 5.35 -7.56 5.56
CA VAL A 223 3.91 -7.62 5.72
C VAL A 223 3.43 -8.95 5.15
N TYR A 224 2.90 -9.83 5.99
CA TYR A 224 2.27 -11.07 5.58
C TYR A 224 0.76 -10.86 5.42
N ILE A 225 0.23 -11.11 4.24
CA ILE A 225 -1.17 -10.82 3.90
C ILE A 225 -1.99 -12.11 3.82
N ARG A 226 -3.19 -12.08 4.40
CA ARG A 226 -4.14 -13.20 4.39
C ARG A 226 -5.49 -12.75 3.86
N ARG A 227 -6.12 -13.58 3.02
CA ARG A 227 -7.52 -13.43 2.56
C ARG A 227 -8.56 -13.77 3.65
N LYS A 228 -8.31 -13.39 4.90
CA LYS A 228 -9.17 -13.71 6.04
C LYS A 228 -9.56 -12.43 6.77
N ALA A 229 -10.85 -12.12 6.80
CA ALA A 229 -11.36 -10.88 7.39
C ALA A 229 -11.47 -10.88 8.92
N ALA A 230 -11.20 -12.00 9.61
CA ALA A 230 -11.38 -12.09 11.07
C ALA A 230 -10.47 -13.13 11.78
N GLY A 231 -10.03 -12.81 13.00
CA GLY A 231 -9.28 -13.70 13.91
C GLY A 231 -10.20 -14.44 14.87
N ARG A 232 -9.97 -15.74 15.12
CA ARG A 232 -10.77 -16.50 16.10
C ARG A 232 -10.24 -16.25 17.51
N ILE A 233 -11.13 -16.06 18.47
CA ILE A 233 -10.76 -15.96 19.89
C ILE A 233 -10.78 -17.38 20.48
N LYS A 234 -9.61 -17.97 20.68
CA LYS A 234 -9.45 -19.31 21.29
C LYS A 234 -8.91 -19.27 22.71
N HIS A 235 -8.17 -18.22 23.06
CA HIS A 235 -7.52 -18.04 24.34
C HIS A 235 -7.72 -16.58 24.77
N LYS A 236 -7.84 -16.38 26.08
CA LYS A 236 -8.01 -15.06 26.69
C LYS A 236 -7.26 -15.06 28.01
N ASP A 237 -6.33 -14.14 28.14
CA ASP A 237 -5.57 -13.92 29.37
C ASP A 237 -6.03 -12.62 30.02
N ILE A 238 -6.25 -12.65 31.33
CA ILE A 238 -6.53 -11.46 32.13
C ILE A 238 -5.23 -11.11 32.84
N VAL A 239 -4.64 -9.98 32.46
CA VAL A 239 -3.35 -9.53 32.99
C VAL A 239 -3.58 -8.31 33.88
N PRO A 240 -3.18 -8.35 35.17
CA PRO A 240 -3.18 -7.17 36.01
C PRO A 240 -2.32 -6.06 35.40
N TYR A 241 -2.86 -4.86 35.28
CA TYR A 241 -2.16 -3.70 34.75
C TYR A 241 -2.08 -2.61 35.83
N LYS A 242 -0.90 -2.04 36.03
CA LYS A 242 -0.65 -0.90 36.93
C LYS A 242 -0.09 0.26 36.12
N GLY A 243 -0.89 1.29 35.91
CA GLY A 243 -0.52 2.47 35.12
C GLY A 243 -1.74 3.26 34.67
N ILE A 244 -1.51 4.34 33.94
CA ILE A 244 -2.57 5.15 33.34
C ILE A 244 -3.05 4.45 32.06
N VAL A 245 -4.36 4.28 31.94
CA VAL A 245 -5.01 3.83 30.70
C VAL A 245 -5.56 5.04 29.98
N TRP A 246 -5.01 5.31 28.80
CA TRP A 246 -5.50 6.35 27.91
C TRP A 246 -6.53 5.76 26.94
N ASP A 247 -7.61 6.48 26.67
CA ASP A 247 -8.66 6.06 25.73
C ASP A 247 -9.01 7.17 24.75
N LEU A 248 -9.35 6.78 23.52
CA LEU A 248 -9.67 7.71 22.45
C LEU A 248 -11.14 8.12 22.55
N THR A 249 -11.43 9.41 22.42
CA THR A 249 -12.82 9.87 22.26
C THR A 249 -13.07 10.18 20.79
N ILE A 250 -13.82 9.32 20.12
CA ILE A 250 -14.20 9.46 18.70
C ILE A 250 -15.71 9.22 18.54
N PRO A 251 -16.39 9.85 17.55
CA PRO A 251 -17.85 9.81 17.42
C PRO A 251 -18.44 8.41 17.42
N ASP A 252 -17.82 7.49 16.67
CA ASP A 252 -18.32 6.12 16.51
C ASP A 252 -17.85 5.17 17.60
N GLY A 253 -16.94 5.60 18.49
CA GLY A 253 -16.38 4.80 19.58
C GLY A 253 -15.58 3.57 19.14
N ASN A 254 -15.21 3.46 17.86
CA ASN A 254 -14.52 2.31 17.27
C ASN A 254 -13.27 2.73 16.50
N PHE A 255 -12.16 2.07 16.80
CA PHE A 255 -10.88 2.34 16.17
C PHE A 255 -10.14 1.04 15.86
N LEU A 256 -9.24 1.14 14.87
CA LEU A 256 -8.33 0.06 14.55
C LEU A 256 -7.11 0.16 15.47
N ALA A 257 -6.80 -0.90 16.19
CA ALA A 257 -5.60 -1.01 17.01
C ALA A 257 -4.57 -1.93 16.36
N TYR A 258 -3.30 -1.67 16.64
CA TYR A 258 -2.15 -2.49 16.25
C TYR A 258 -1.45 -3.03 17.50
N GLN A 259 -1.23 -4.36 17.56
CA GLN A 259 -0.46 -4.99 18.63
C GLN A 259 0.28 -6.23 18.12
N ASN A 260 1.57 -6.34 18.43
CA ASN A 260 2.40 -7.50 18.13
C ASN A 260 2.30 -7.96 16.67
N GLY A 261 2.30 -7.01 15.73
CA GLY A 261 2.18 -7.27 14.30
C GLY A 261 0.75 -7.40 13.79
N ASN A 262 -0.29 -7.45 14.63
CA ASN A 262 -1.67 -7.70 14.20
C ASN A 262 -2.53 -6.45 14.31
N PHE A 263 -3.47 -6.32 13.38
CA PHE A 263 -4.51 -5.29 13.38
C PHE A 263 -5.85 -5.89 13.78
N PHE A 264 -6.61 -5.17 14.61
CA PHE A 264 -7.93 -5.58 15.06
C PHE A 264 -8.79 -4.37 15.40
N PHE A 265 -10.10 -4.49 15.15
CA PHE A 265 -11.05 -3.47 15.58
C PHE A 265 -11.37 -3.61 17.07
N THR A 266 -11.27 -2.50 17.78
CA THR A 266 -11.64 -2.36 19.18
C THR A 266 -12.37 -1.03 19.36
N GLY A 267 -12.94 -0.82 20.54
CA GLY A 267 -13.58 0.42 20.89
C GLY A 267 -13.24 0.88 22.30
N ASN A 268 -13.85 1.99 22.66
CA ASN A 268 -13.60 2.69 23.91
C ASN A 268 -13.76 1.77 25.13
N CYS A 269 -13.02 2.09 26.18
CA CYS A 269 -13.32 1.66 27.52
C CYS A 269 -14.73 2.14 27.89
N PRO A 270 -15.64 1.21 28.23
CA PRO A 270 -16.91 1.57 28.85
C PRO A 270 -16.72 2.07 30.28
#